data_AF-A0A535SM38-F1
#
_entry.id   AF-A0A535SM38-F1
#
_cell.length_a   1.000
_cell.length_b   1.000
_cell.length_c   1.000
_cell.angle_alpha   90.00
_cell.angle_beta   90.00
_cell.angle_gamma   90.00
#
_symmetry.space_group_name_H-M   'P 1'
#
loop_
_entity.id
_entity.type
_entity.pdbx_description
1 polymer ?
#
loop_
_entity_poly.entity_id
_entity_poly.type
_entity_poly.pdbx_seq_one_letter_code
_entity_poly.pdbx_strand_id
1 'polypeptide(L)'
;MEKLRVFKSSGTSVGNGECICHVVRMLKAASQPTDPGIPSPPLPTKDHLAYLEQANCRLLPVQKTFTSWQRAGGSAPSQELVLRERLLGPATLSSASLRLLYDISSQFVDNLPERICWHAPTLSASETQAVLPPQVLVQKTVSVEMAGRLLLWTGIGDYEHTLDQRRVVASALGLPRRAARQSSTNPATCRPEEEFAMLPGMVSPFLSPLRPTRLVSVVLMPWSRVWEEQGKAVGVSLSLFESLILPLSCFRAVVLQYSARAYPSTIRWMEVSSQDPLPQEQAA
;
A
#
# COMPACT_ATOMS: atom_id res chain seq x y z
N MET A 1 4.49 -36.60 -17.41
CA MET A 1 5.89 -36.72 -17.85
C MET A 1 6.08 -35.77 -19.01
N GLU A 2 6.70 -34.62 -18.78
CA GLU A 2 7.06 -33.69 -19.86
C GLU A 2 8.47 -33.17 -19.59
N LYS A 3 9.33 -33.33 -20.59
CA LYS A 3 10.78 -33.15 -20.52
C LYS A 3 11.12 -31.66 -20.61
N LEU A 4 11.79 -31.12 -19.59
CA LEU A 4 12.52 -29.84 -19.70
C LEU A 4 13.67 -30.01 -20.70
N ARG A 5 13.74 -29.14 -21.72
CA ARG A 5 14.98 -28.87 -22.46
C ARG A 5 15.62 -27.63 -21.86
N VAL A 6 16.84 -27.80 -21.34
CA VAL A 6 17.73 -26.72 -20.92
C VAL A 6 18.57 -26.32 -22.12
N PHE A 7 18.55 -25.04 -22.50
CA PHE A 7 19.59 -24.45 -23.33
C PHE A 7 20.46 -23.54 -22.46
N LYS A 8 21.74 -23.87 -22.35
CA LYS A 8 22.80 -22.96 -21.90
C LYS A 8 23.25 -22.15 -23.11
N SER A 9 23.33 -20.82 -22.97
CA SER A 9 24.29 -20.05 -23.75
C SER A 9 25.18 -19.24 -22.78
N SER A 10 26.47 -19.46 -22.96
CA SER A 10 27.59 -18.72 -22.37
C SER A 10 27.71 -17.37 -23.05
N GLY A 11 27.87 -16.29 -22.27
CA GLY A 11 28.23 -14.97 -22.77
C GLY A 11 29.56 -14.51 -22.19
N THR A 12 30.55 -14.31 -23.06
CA THR A 12 31.68 -13.39 -22.84
C THR A 12 31.23 -11.96 -23.22
N SER A 13 31.76 -10.97 -22.49
CA SER A 13 31.45 -9.53 -22.57
C SER A 13 31.78 -8.87 -23.91
N VAL A 14 31.13 -7.74 -24.25
CA VAL A 14 31.70 -6.37 -24.33
C VAL A 14 30.63 -5.38 -24.87
N GLY A 15 30.44 -4.26 -24.14
CA GLY A 15 30.17 -2.89 -24.62
C GLY A 15 29.09 -2.60 -25.68
N ASN A 16 28.01 -1.93 -25.25
CA ASN A 16 27.49 -0.64 -25.75
C ASN A 16 26.01 -0.49 -25.41
N GLY A 17 25.60 0.76 -25.16
CA GLY A 17 24.29 1.09 -24.60
C GLY A 17 23.11 0.64 -25.46
N GLU A 18 22.24 -0.16 -24.85
CA GLU A 18 20.83 -0.32 -25.23
C GLU A 18 20.01 -0.46 -23.93
N CYS A 19 18.90 0.28 -23.84
CA CYS A 19 17.89 0.07 -22.80
C CYS A 19 17.28 -1.33 -22.98
N ILE A 20 17.67 -2.27 -22.14
CA ILE A 20 17.05 -3.60 -22.11
C ILE A 20 15.74 -3.50 -21.31
N CYS A 21 14.63 -3.46 -22.02
CA CYS A 21 13.31 -3.76 -21.47
C CYS A 21 13.29 -5.24 -21.06
N HIS A 22 13.52 -5.53 -19.78
CA HIS A 22 13.30 -6.88 -19.24
C HIS A 22 11.80 -7.17 -19.21
N VAL A 23 11.32 -7.94 -20.18
CA VAL A 23 10.02 -8.61 -20.11
C VAL A 23 10.12 -9.72 -19.06
N VAL A 24 9.74 -9.41 -17.83
CA VAL A 24 9.62 -10.42 -16.77
C VAL A 24 8.34 -11.21 -17.02
N ARG A 25 8.49 -12.46 -17.47
CA ARG A 25 7.41 -13.45 -17.52
C ARG A 25 7.04 -13.81 -16.08
N MET A 26 5.85 -13.42 -15.65
CA MET A 26 5.32 -13.76 -14.33
C MET A 26 5.12 -15.27 -14.19
N LEU A 27 5.91 -15.89 -13.32
CA LEU A 27 5.60 -17.21 -12.77
C LEU A 27 4.52 -17.02 -11.71
N LYS A 28 3.39 -17.71 -11.91
CA LYS A 28 2.26 -17.72 -10.99
C LYS A 28 2.70 -18.37 -9.67
N ALA A 29 2.95 -17.56 -8.65
CA ALA A 29 3.15 -18.06 -7.29
C ALA A 29 1.84 -18.70 -6.80
N ALA A 30 1.95 -19.91 -6.26
CA ALA A 30 0.81 -20.67 -5.75
C ALA A 30 0.30 -20.05 -4.46
N SER A 31 -0.88 -19.43 -4.51
CA SER A 31 -1.64 -19.00 -3.34
C SER A 31 -2.23 -20.23 -2.63
N GLN A 32 -2.07 -20.30 -1.30
CA GLN A 32 -2.71 -21.28 -0.43
C GLN A 32 -4.25 -21.17 -0.45
N PRO A 33 -4.98 -22.23 -0.06
CA PRO A 33 -6.38 -22.41 -0.42
C PRO A 33 -7.29 -21.39 0.28
N THR A 34 -7.90 -20.53 -0.52
CA THR A 34 -9.09 -19.77 -0.16
C THR A 34 -10.24 -20.71 0.19
N ASP A 35 -10.97 -20.35 1.25
CA ASP A 35 -12.26 -20.92 1.65
C ASP A 35 -13.15 -21.19 0.42
N PRO A 36 -13.61 -22.43 0.17
CA PRO A 36 -14.29 -22.77 -1.06
C PRO A 36 -15.74 -22.27 -1.00
N GLY A 37 -16.01 -21.10 -1.58
CA GLY A 37 -17.41 -20.74 -1.87
C GLY A 37 -17.76 -19.29 -2.15
N ILE A 38 -16.86 -18.30 -1.98
CA ILE A 38 -17.25 -16.89 -2.18
C ILE A 38 -16.24 -16.17 -3.09
N PRO A 39 -16.67 -15.62 -4.25
CA PRO A 39 -15.78 -14.93 -5.15
C PRO A 39 -15.20 -13.67 -4.49
N SER A 40 -13.88 -13.51 -4.59
CA SER A 40 -13.20 -12.25 -4.27
C SER A 40 -13.83 -11.09 -5.07
N PRO A 41 -13.80 -9.84 -4.55
CA PRO A 41 -14.30 -8.70 -5.31
C PRO A 41 -13.64 -8.66 -6.70
N PRO A 42 -14.40 -8.36 -7.76
CA PRO A 42 -13.88 -8.41 -9.11
C PRO A 42 -12.75 -7.41 -9.26
N LEU A 43 -11.57 -7.89 -9.64
CA LEU A 43 -10.46 -7.03 -10.03
C LEU A 43 -10.90 -6.14 -11.21
N PRO A 44 -10.27 -4.96 -11.40
CA PRO A 44 -10.49 -4.16 -12.60
C PRO A 44 -10.38 -5.01 -13.87
N THR A 45 -11.35 -4.87 -14.77
CA THR A 45 -11.27 -5.52 -16.08
C THR A 45 -10.10 -4.95 -16.88
N LYS A 46 -9.62 -5.70 -17.88
CA LYS A 46 -8.57 -5.22 -18.78
C LYS A 46 -8.95 -3.90 -19.46
N ASP A 47 -10.21 -3.77 -19.87
CA ASP A 47 -10.72 -2.55 -20.49
C ASP A 47 -10.73 -1.37 -19.51
N HIS A 48 -11.05 -1.63 -18.23
CA HIS A 48 -11.00 -0.60 -17.19
C HIS A 48 -9.55 -0.14 -16.93
N LEU A 49 -8.58 -1.05 -16.88
CA LEU A 49 -7.16 -0.69 -16.74
C LEU A 49 -6.65 0.12 -17.92
N ALA A 50 -6.99 -0.28 -19.15
CA ALA A 50 -6.63 0.46 -20.35
C ALA A 50 -7.23 1.88 -20.35
N TYR A 51 -8.47 2.04 -19.88
CA TYR A 51 -9.08 3.36 -19.66
C TYR A 51 -8.30 4.19 -18.63
N LEU A 52 -7.96 3.60 -17.48
CA LEU A 52 -7.21 4.29 -16.42
C LEU A 52 -5.82 4.72 -16.87
N GLU A 53 -5.13 3.87 -17.63
CA GLU A 53 -3.84 4.21 -18.26
C GLU A 53 -3.99 5.41 -19.20
N GLN A 54 -4.99 5.39 -20.09
CA GLN A 54 -5.25 6.49 -21.01
C GLN A 54 -5.60 7.79 -20.28
N ALA A 55 -6.39 7.70 -19.19
CA ALA A 55 -6.72 8.84 -18.35
C ALA A 55 -5.47 9.39 -17.64
N ASN A 56 -4.62 8.53 -17.08
CA ASN A 56 -3.38 8.91 -16.40
C ASN A 56 -2.41 9.64 -17.33
N CYS A 57 -2.31 9.25 -18.61
CA CYS A 57 -1.49 9.94 -19.60
C CYS A 57 -1.89 11.40 -19.86
N ARG A 58 -3.13 11.79 -19.51
CA ARG A 58 -3.63 13.17 -19.67
C ARG A 58 -3.50 14.00 -18.38
N LEU A 59 -3.11 13.38 -17.28
CA LEU A 59 -3.02 13.99 -15.97
C LEU A 59 -1.61 14.46 -15.68
N LEU A 60 -1.51 15.54 -14.89
CA LEU A 60 -0.22 15.96 -14.37
C LEU A 60 0.27 14.97 -13.30
N PRO A 61 1.56 14.63 -13.31
CA PRO A 61 2.21 13.92 -12.22
C PRO A 61 1.91 14.48 -10.84
N VAL A 62 1.72 13.63 -9.82
CA VAL A 62 1.61 14.11 -8.42
C VAL A 62 2.88 14.87 -8.03
N GLN A 63 4.04 14.43 -8.56
CA GLN A 63 5.32 15.12 -8.43
C GLN A 63 5.26 16.61 -8.81
N LYS A 64 4.53 16.99 -9.86
CA LYS A 64 4.46 18.40 -10.29
C LYS A 64 3.71 19.24 -9.27
N THR A 65 2.62 18.73 -8.72
CA THR A 65 1.89 19.40 -7.64
C THR A 65 2.74 19.52 -6.38
N PHE A 66 3.40 18.44 -5.96
CA PHE A 66 4.29 18.45 -4.79
C PHE A 66 5.45 19.44 -4.97
N THR A 67 6.01 19.54 -6.18
CA THR A 67 7.05 20.53 -6.52
C THR A 67 6.53 21.96 -6.37
N SER A 68 5.29 22.23 -6.81
CA SER A 68 4.66 23.54 -6.66
C SER A 68 4.49 23.91 -5.19
N TRP A 69 3.95 23.00 -4.38
CA TRP A 69 3.79 23.20 -2.94
C TRP A 69 5.12 23.40 -2.22
N GLN A 70 6.16 22.67 -2.60
CA GLN A 70 7.50 22.82 -2.00
C GLN A 70 8.06 24.22 -2.25
N ARG A 71 7.94 24.73 -3.48
CA ARG A 71 8.37 26.09 -3.83
C ARG A 71 7.54 27.17 -3.13
N ALA A 72 6.26 26.92 -2.91
CA ALA A 72 5.36 27.84 -2.23
C ALA A 72 5.50 27.80 -0.70
N GLY A 73 6.20 26.81 -0.13
CA GLY A 73 6.33 26.64 1.32
C GLY A 73 5.07 26.13 2.02
N GLY A 74 4.15 25.48 1.29
CA GLY A 74 2.93 24.92 1.86
C GLY A 74 1.99 24.29 0.85
N SER A 75 1.00 23.52 1.33
CA SER A 75 0.00 22.89 0.48
C SER A 75 -1.31 23.69 0.42
N ALA A 76 -1.61 24.21 -0.76
CA ALA A 76 -2.92 24.79 -1.08
C ALA A 76 -3.81 23.75 -1.80
N PRO A 77 -5.14 23.90 -1.78
CA PRO A 77 -6.01 23.12 -2.67
C PRO A 77 -5.52 23.17 -4.12
N SER A 78 -5.49 22.03 -4.80
CA SER A 78 -5.03 21.91 -6.20
C SER A 78 -6.16 21.41 -7.08
N GLN A 79 -6.48 22.18 -8.13
CA GLN A 79 -7.48 21.79 -9.13
C GLN A 79 -7.01 20.57 -9.93
N GLU A 80 -5.70 20.42 -10.11
CA GLU A 80 -5.08 19.28 -10.79
C GLU A 80 -5.33 17.98 -10.03
N LEU A 81 -5.19 18.00 -8.69
CA LEU A 81 -5.49 16.82 -7.87
C LEU A 81 -6.98 16.51 -7.82
N VAL A 82 -7.85 17.53 -7.83
CA VAL A 82 -9.31 17.32 -7.91
C VAL A 82 -9.69 16.71 -9.26
N LEU A 83 -9.10 17.19 -10.36
CA LEU A 83 -9.30 16.60 -11.69
C LEU A 83 -8.81 15.15 -11.74
N ARG A 84 -7.64 14.87 -11.14
CA ARG A 84 -7.08 13.52 -11.02
C ARG A 84 -8.06 12.59 -10.29
N GLU A 85 -8.52 12.99 -9.11
CA GLU A 85 -9.48 12.24 -8.31
C GLU A 85 -10.77 11.96 -9.10
N ARG A 86 -11.26 12.94 -9.87
CA ARG A 86 -12.45 12.75 -10.71
C ARG A 86 -12.24 11.76 -11.86
N LEU A 87 -11.08 11.77 -12.51
CA LEU A 87 -10.81 10.92 -13.68
C LEU A 87 -10.38 9.51 -13.31
N LEU A 88 -9.60 9.35 -12.24
CA LEU A 88 -9.08 8.05 -11.81
C LEU A 88 -9.98 7.39 -10.75
N GLY A 89 -10.84 8.15 -10.07
CA GLY A 89 -11.73 7.64 -9.03
C GLY A 89 -10.94 6.84 -7.98
N PRO A 90 -11.31 5.57 -7.70
CA PRO A 90 -10.64 4.76 -6.69
C PRO A 90 -9.22 4.28 -7.07
N ALA A 91 -8.74 4.58 -8.28
CA ALA A 91 -7.38 4.26 -8.71
C ALA A 91 -6.33 5.29 -8.23
N THR A 92 -6.71 6.28 -7.44
CA THR A 92 -5.82 7.29 -6.83
C THR A 92 -6.28 7.61 -5.41
N LEU A 93 -5.35 8.01 -4.54
CA LEU A 93 -5.71 8.65 -3.28
C LEU A 93 -6.48 9.96 -3.57
N SER A 94 -7.42 10.30 -2.67
CA SER A 94 -8.17 11.54 -2.78
C SER A 94 -7.25 12.77 -2.76
N SER A 95 -7.67 13.86 -3.38
CA SER A 95 -6.97 15.14 -3.36
C SER A 95 -6.68 15.62 -1.93
N ALA A 96 -7.64 15.44 -1.02
CA ALA A 96 -7.48 15.73 0.41
C ALA A 96 -6.44 14.83 1.08
N SER A 97 -6.42 13.53 0.77
CA SER A 97 -5.43 12.59 1.29
C SER A 97 -4.02 12.95 0.82
N LEU A 98 -3.84 13.20 -0.48
CA LEU A 98 -2.55 13.56 -1.07
C LEU A 98 -1.98 14.85 -0.45
N ARG A 99 -2.85 15.84 -0.26
CA ARG A 99 -2.49 17.10 0.40
C ARG A 99 -2.06 16.88 1.85
N LEU A 100 -2.85 16.16 2.63
CA LEU A 100 -2.54 15.89 4.04
C LEU A 100 -1.26 15.06 4.19
N LEU A 101 -1.07 14.06 3.33
CA LEU A 101 0.12 13.23 3.30
C LEU A 101 1.37 14.07 2.99
N TYR A 102 1.27 15.02 2.06
CA TYR A 102 2.34 15.98 1.78
C TYR A 102 2.67 16.87 2.99
N ASP A 103 1.67 17.49 3.61
CA ASP A 103 1.86 18.37 4.77
C ASP A 103 2.56 17.68 5.94
N ILE A 104 2.29 16.40 6.13
CA ILE A 104 2.89 15.61 7.19
C ILE A 104 4.29 15.16 6.78
N SER A 105 4.42 14.57 5.60
CA SER A 105 5.69 13.98 5.16
C SER A 105 6.78 15.05 4.95
N SER A 106 6.40 16.29 4.60
CA SER A 106 7.34 17.39 4.35
C SER A 106 8.05 17.88 5.62
N GLN A 107 7.52 17.55 6.80
CA GLN A 107 8.18 17.82 8.08
C GLN A 107 9.36 16.88 8.34
N PHE A 108 9.41 15.75 7.63
CA PHE A 108 10.42 14.70 7.83
C PHE A 108 11.37 14.56 6.64
N VAL A 109 10.97 15.07 5.47
CA VAL A 109 11.65 14.82 4.20
C VAL A 109 11.63 16.08 3.34
N ASP A 110 12.79 16.68 3.13
CA ASP A 110 12.90 17.94 2.40
C ASP A 110 12.60 17.80 0.90
N ASN A 111 12.97 16.68 0.28
CA ASN A 111 12.88 16.48 -1.17
C ASN A 111 11.75 15.54 -1.61
N LEU A 112 10.57 15.65 -0.99
CA LEU A 112 9.41 14.80 -1.32
C LEU A 112 9.08 14.66 -2.81
N PRO A 113 9.12 15.71 -3.66
CA PRO A 113 8.74 15.55 -5.06
C PRO A 113 9.65 14.57 -5.81
N GLU A 114 10.93 14.53 -5.47
CA GLU A 114 11.93 13.63 -6.08
C GLU A 114 11.76 12.17 -5.65
N ARG A 115 10.96 11.94 -4.61
CA ARG A 115 10.71 10.61 -4.04
C ARG A 115 9.44 9.96 -4.57
N ILE A 116 8.79 10.56 -5.56
CA ILE A 116 7.65 9.94 -6.25
C ILE A 116 8.20 9.05 -7.37
N CYS A 117 7.94 7.76 -7.26
CA CYS A 117 8.29 6.76 -8.25
C CYS A 117 7.11 6.50 -9.19
N TRP A 118 7.41 6.46 -10.47
CA TRP A 118 6.48 6.20 -11.56
C TRP A 118 6.64 4.75 -12.01
N HIS A 119 5.53 4.05 -12.17
CA HIS A 119 5.55 2.65 -12.60
C HIS A 119 4.32 2.27 -13.42
N ALA A 120 4.37 1.11 -14.05
CA ALA A 120 3.21 0.47 -14.66
C ALA A 120 2.11 0.22 -13.61
N PRO A 121 0.82 0.11 -13.99
CA PRO A 121 -0.24 -0.14 -13.03
C PRO A 121 -0.03 -1.45 -12.26
N THR A 122 -0.19 -1.38 -10.94
CA THR A 122 -0.06 -2.54 -10.04
C THR A 122 -1.33 -2.72 -9.22
N LEU A 123 -1.86 -3.94 -9.15
CA LEU A 123 -3.12 -4.29 -8.48
C LEU A 123 -2.91 -5.08 -7.18
N SER A 124 -1.66 -5.32 -6.81
CA SER A 124 -1.30 -6.02 -5.59
C SER A 124 -0.01 -5.47 -5.00
N ALA A 125 0.16 -5.70 -3.70
CA ALA A 125 1.40 -5.34 -3.00
C ALA A 125 2.62 -6.07 -3.60
N SER A 126 2.47 -7.32 -4.04
CA SER A 126 3.54 -8.08 -4.70
C SER A 126 3.93 -7.51 -6.05
N GLU A 127 2.96 -7.09 -6.88
CA GLU A 127 3.25 -6.40 -8.14
C GLU A 127 3.92 -5.04 -7.89
N THR A 128 3.45 -4.30 -6.89
CA THR A 128 4.07 -3.04 -6.47
C THR A 128 5.51 -3.25 -6.01
N GLN A 129 5.75 -4.27 -5.19
CA GLN A 129 7.10 -4.62 -4.71
C GLN A 129 8.05 -4.97 -5.87
N ALA A 130 7.54 -5.59 -6.94
CA ALA A 130 8.34 -5.97 -8.11
C ALA A 130 8.77 -4.78 -8.98
N VAL A 131 8.03 -3.67 -8.94
CA VAL A 131 8.35 -2.44 -9.69
C VAL A 131 9.09 -1.39 -8.85
N LEU A 132 9.09 -1.53 -7.52
CA LEU A 132 9.82 -0.65 -6.62
C LEU A 132 11.32 -0.99 -6.60
N PRO A 133 12.19 -0.01 -6.28
CA PRO A 133 13.63 -0.26 -6.12
C PRO A 133 13.92 -1.29 -5.00
N PRO A 134 15.00 -2.09 -5.08
CA PRO A 134 15.29 -3.17 -4.12
C PRO A 134 15.44 -2.75 -2.64
N GLN A 135 15.77 -1.48 -2.40
CA GLN A 135 15.89 -0.88 -1.06
C GLN A 135 14.55 -0.36 -0.50
N VAL A 136 13.48 -0.46 -1.27
CA VAL A 136 12.14 0.04 -0.93
C VAL A 136 11.22 -1.15 -0.65
N LEU A 137 10.59 -1.16 0.51
CA LEU A 137 9.61 -2.14 0.93
C LEU A 137 8.20 -1.61 0.69
N VAL A 138 7.31 -2.42 0.15
CA VAL A 138 5.93 -2.02 -0.08
C VAL A 138 5.17 -1.84 1.23
N GLN A 139 4.38 -0.77 1.33
CA GLN A 139 3.37 -0.62 2.38
C GLN A 139 2.16 -1.49 2.02
N LYS A 140 1.77 -2.41 2.90
CA LYS A 140 0.62 -3.31 2.68
C LYS A 140 -0.45 -3.08 3.73
N THR A 141 -1.68 -2.80 3.27
CA THR A 141 -2.87 -2.76 4.13
C THR A 141 -3.87 -3.81 3.73
N VAL A 142 -4.48 -4.44 4.72
CA VAL A 142 -5.61 -5.35 4.53
C VAL A 142 -6.78 -4.92 5.40
N SER A 143 -8.00 -5.12 4.91
CA SER A 143 -9.20 -4.97 5.74
C SER A 143 -9.40 -6.24 6.56
N VAL A 144 -9.82 -6.08 7.82
CA VAL A 144 -10.09 -7.20 8.72
C VAL A 144 -11.44 -6.98 9.39
N GLU A 145 -12.32 -7.98 9.33
CA GLU A 145 -13.54 -7.99 10.13
C GLU A 145 -13.33 -8.82 11.39
N MET A 146 -13.71 -8.28 12.54
CA MET A 146 -13.65 -8.96 13.83
C MET A 146 -14.93 -8.70 14.61
N ALA A 147 -15.74 -9.74 14.82
CA ALA A 147 -17.06 -9.64 15.44
C ALA A 147 -17.95 -8.53 14.82
N GLY A 148 -17.99 -8.49 13.48
CA GLY A 148 -18.78 -7.52 12.72
C GLY A 148 -18.23 -6.09 12.73
N ARG A 149 -17.03 -5.86 13.29
CA ARG A 149 -16.35 -4.56 13.25
C ARG A 149 -15.25 -4.57 12.20
N LEU A 150 -15.15 -3.49 11.44
CA LEU A 150 -14.16 -3.32 10.38
C LEU A 150 -12.89 -2.64 10.91
N LEU A 151 -11.74 -3.22 10.62
CA LEU A 151 -10.41 -2.71 10.95
C LEU A 151 -9.56 -2.62 9.68
N LEU A 152 -8.55 -1.75 9.68
CA LEU A 152 -7.48 -1.73 8.69
C LEU A 152 -6.20 -2.14 9.40
N TRP A 153 -5.56 -3.19 8.91
CA TRP A 153 -4.24 -3.61 9.38
C TRP A 153 -3.24 -3.17 8.35
N THR A 154 -2.27 -2.36 8.74
CA THR A 154 -1.24 -1.78 7.87
C THR A 154 0.14 -2.17 8.38
N GLY A 155 1.06 -2.49 7.47
CA GLY A 155 2.42 -2.86 7.78
C GLY A 155 3.34 -2.73 6.58
N ILE A 156 4.56 -3.22 6.73
CA ILE A 156 5.62 -3.14 5.72
C ILE A 156 5.97 -4.55 5.22
N GLY A 157 6.06 -4.70 3.91
CA GLY A 157 6.33 -5.97 3.25
C GLY A 157 5.21 -6.98 3.46
N ASP A 158 5.56 -8.25 3.35
CA ASP A 158 4.65 -9.34 3.68
C ASP A 158 4.64 -9.61 5.18
N TYR A 159 3.43 -9.62 5.73
CA TYR A 159 3.17 -10.01 7.11
C TYR A 159 1.88 -10.81 7.19
N GLU A 160 1.81 -11.67 8.20
CA GLU A 160 0.61 -12.35 8.63
C GLU A 160 0.24 -11.87 10.03
N HIS A 161 -1.06 -11.79 10.31
CA HIS A 161 -1.53 -11.47 11.66
C HIS A 161 -1.77 -12.74 12.46
N THR A 162 -0.91 -12.99 13.44
CA THR A 162 -1.00 -14.18 14.27
C THR A 162 -2.26 -14.16 15.13
N LEU A 163 -2.69 -15.33 15.62
CA LEU A 163 -3.83 -15.41 16.52
C LEU A 163 -3.62 -14.57 17.79
N ASP A 164 -2.39 -14.47 18.29
CA ASP A 164 -2.08 -13.71 19.49
C ASP A 164 -2.15 -12.20 19.24
N GLN A 165 -1.66 -11.71 18.10
CA GLN A 165 -1.84 -10.32 17.69
C GLN A 165 -3.33 -9.99 17.55
N ARG A 166 -4.12 -10.87 16.93
CA ARG A 166 -5.59 -10.73 16.85
C ARG A 166 -6.26 -10.72 18.23
N ARG A 167 -5.78 -11.51 19.19
CA ARG A 167 -6.29 -11.52 20.58
C ARG A 167 -5.97 -10.22 21.30
N VAL A 168 -4.77 -9.67 21.13
CA VAL A 168 -4.38 -8.37 21.69
C VAL A 168 -5.31 -7.28 21.17
N VAL A 169 -5.50 -7.22 19.85
CA VAL A 169 -6.40 -6.27 19.20
C VAL A 169 -7.85 -6.46 19.65
N ALA A 170 -8.34 -7.70 19.71
CA ALA A 170 -9.68 -8.00 20.22
C ALA A 170 -9.87 -7.49 21.65
N SER A 171 -8.90 -7.76 22.53
CA SER A 171 -8.94 -7.33 23.92
C SER A 171 -8.92 -5.80 24.05
N ALA A 172 -8.08 -5.11 23.28
CA ALA A 172 -8.00 -3.65 23.28
C ALA A 172 -9.30 -2.98 22.78
N LEU A 173 -10.05 -3.67 21.92
CA LEU A 173 -11.37 -3.25 21.46
C LEU A 173 -12.54 -3.70 22.36
N GLY A 174 -12.26 -4.44 23.44
CA GLY A 174 -13.30 -4.99 24.32
C GLY A 174 -14.16 -6.08 23.65
N LEU A 175 -13.61 -6.77 22.65
CA LEU A 175 -14.31 -7.82 21.91
C LEU A 175 -14.18 -9.19 22.60
N PRO A 176 -15.17 -10.09 22.42
CA PRO A 176 -15.08 -11.45 22.94
C PRO A 176 -13.85 -12.18 22.41
N ARG A 177 -13.18 -13.01 23.23
CA ARG A 177 -11.99 -13.80 22.83
C ARG A 177 -12.19 -14.62 21.55
N ARG A 178 -13.42 -15.11 21.30
CA ARG A 178 -13.77 -15.85 20.08
C ARG A 178 -13.64 -15.02 18.79
N ALA A 179 -13.77 -13.70 18.89
CA ALA A 179 -13.69 -12.80 17.75
C ALA A 179 -12.31 -12.87 17.06
N ALA A 180 -11.23 -13.05 17.83
CA ALA A 180 -9.89 -13.21 17.29
C ALA A 180 -9.74 -14.47 16.41
N ARG A 181 -10.47 -15.57 16.74
CA ARG A 181 -10.47 -16.80 15.94
C ARG A 181 -11.37 -16.70 14.71
N GLN A 182 -12.44 -15.91 14.80
CA GLN A 182 -13.45 -15.73 13.75
C GLN A 182 -13.17 -14.51 12.88
N SER A 183 -11.97 -13.92 12.95
CA SER A 183 -11.63 -12.77 12.13
C SER A 183 -11.46 -13.18 10.67
N SER A 184 -11.91 -12.33 9.75
CA SER A 184 -11.73 -12.53 8.31
C SER A 184 -10.89 -11.41 7.70
N THR A 185 -9.91 -11.76 6.87
CA THR A 185 -9.11 -10.79 6.09
C THR A 185 -9.78 -10.58 4.74
N ASN A 186 -9.87 -9.33 4.29
CA ASN A 186 -10.59 -8.91 3.10
C ASN A 186 -12.01 -9.49 3.07
N PRO A 187 -12.82 -9.21 4.10
CA PRO A 187 -14.14 -9.80 4.26
C PRO A 187 -15.04 -9.42 3.08
N ALA A 188 -15.89 -10.36 2.62
CA ALA A 188 -16.80 -10.12 1.49
C ALA A 188 -17.82 -8.98 1.75
N THR A 189 -18.04 -8.64 3.02
CA THR A 189 -18.87 -7.51 3.50
C THR A 189 -18.20 -6.13 3.30
N CYS A 190 -16.93 -6.11 2.91
CA CYS A 190 -16.15 -4.89 2.65
C CYS A 190 -15.77 -4.81 1.17
N ARG A 191 -16.40 -3.88 0.46
CA ARG A 191 -16.00 -3.49 -0.90
C ARG A 191 -15.07 -2.27 -0.81
N PRO A 192 -13.76 -2.41 -1.08
CA PRO A 192 -12.80 -1.32 -0.88
C PRO A 192 -13.15 -0.01 -1.59
N GLU A 193 -13.75 -0.07 -2.78
CA GLU A 193 -14.13 1.11 -3.55
C GLU A 193 -15.26 1.90 -2.90
N GLU A 194 -16.22 1.17 -2.32
CA GLU A 194 -17.37 1.74 -1.62
C GLU A 194 -16.97 2.25 -0.22
N GLU A 195 -16.17 1.47 0.50
CA GLU A 195 -15.79 1.76 1.89
C GLU A 195 -14.64 2.77 2.01
N PHE A 196 -13.61 2.63 1.17
CA PHE A 196 -12.35 3.37 1.30
C PHE A 196 -12.05 4.31 0.14
N ALA A 197 -12.89 4.30 -0.92
CA ALA A 197 -12.60 5.00 -2.17
C ALA A 197 -11.30 4.52 -2.84
N MET A 198 -10.94 3.24 -2.68
CA MET A 198 -9.69 2.68 -3.20
C MET A 198 -9.94 1.35 -3.88
N LEU A 199 -9.25 1.09 -4.99
CA LEU A 199 -9.27 -0.23 -5.62
C LEU A 199 -8.62 -1.29 -4.72
N PRO A 200 -8.97 -2.58 -4.89
CA PRO A 200 -8.18 -3.69 -4.36
C PRO A 200 -6.70 -3.51 -4.72
N GLY A 201 -5.82 -3.72 -3.73
CA GLY A 201 -4.37 -3.50 -3.88
C GLY A 201 -3.90 -2.06 -3.64
N MET A 202 -4.81 -1.08 -3.62
CA MET A 202 -4.52 0.33 -3.29
C MET A 202 -4.92 0.71 -1.87
N VAL A 203 -5.58 -0.19 -1.14
CA VAL A 203 -6.00 0.05 0.24
C VAL A 203 -4.78 0.46 1.06
N SER A 204 -4.89 1.60 1.76
CA SER A 204 -3.82 2.19 2.56
C SER A 204 -4.43 2.84 3.81
N PRO A 205 -3.64 3.17 4.85
CA PRO A 205 -4.16 3.90 6.00
C PRO A 205 -4.37 5.40 5.70
N PHE A 206 -4.22 5.84 4.45
CA PHE A 206 -4.32 7.24 4.04
C PHE A 206 -5.71 7.58 3.49
N LEU A 207 -6.75 7.18 4.22
CA LEU A 207 -8.14 7.43 3.85
C LEU A 207 -8.45 8.92 3.76
N SER A 208 -9.44 9.28 2.95
CA SER A 208 -9.85 10.68 2.80
C SER A 208 -10.44 11.20 4.12
N PRO A 209 -9.97 12.34 4.64
CA PRO A 209 -10.54 12.95 5.86
C PRO A 209 -11.98 13.46 5.64
N LEU A 210 -12.43 13.56 4.39
CA LEU A 210 -13.74 14.07 4.01
C LEU A 210 -14.79 12.97 3.81
N ARG A 211 -14.39 11.69 3.87
CA ARG A 211 -15.27 10.56 3.57
C ARG A 211 -15.58 9.77 4.85
N PRO A 212 -16.87 9.55 5.18
CA PRO A 212 -17.24 8.65 6.27
C PRO A 212 -16.76 7.21 6.01
N THR A 213 -16.42 6.50 7.08
CA THR A 213 -16.08 5.07 7.05
C THR A 213 -16.64 4.37 8.29
N ARG A 214 -16.96 3.07 8.15
CA ARG A 214 -17.35 2.18 9.25
C ARG A 214 -16.15 1.65 10.04
N LEU A 215 -14.94 2.04 9.65
CA LEU A 215 -13.70 1.67 10.31
C LEU A 215 -13.75 2.00 11.80
N VAL A 216 -13.48 1.03 12.66
CA VAL A 216 -13.37 1.25 14.11
C VAL A 216 -11.93 1.41 14.56
N SER A 217 -10.97 0.95 13.75
CA SER A 217 -9.56 1.05 14.09
C SER A 217 -8.62 0.87 12.90
N VAL A 218 -7.50 1.59 12.94
CA VAL A 218 -6.29 1.26 12.18
C VAL A 218 -5.27 0.62 13.12
N VAL A 219 -4.74 -0.52 12.71
CA VAL A 219 -3.75 -1.33 13.41
C VAL A 219 -2.43 -1.27 12.65
N LEU A 220 -1.38 -0.74 13.28
CA LEU A 220 -0.02 -0.78 12.75
C LEU A 220 0.68 -2.06 13.19
N MET A 221 1.13 -2.81 12.21
CA MET A 221 1.94 -4.00 12.40
C MET A 221 3.40 -3.62 12.59
N PRO A 222 4.13 -4.32 13.48
CA PRO A 222 5.54 -4.09 13.65
C PRO A 222 6.29 -4.60 12.41
N TRP A 223 7.45 -4.00 12.15
CA TRP A 223 8.41 -4.46 11.14
C TRP A 223 9.79 -4.64 11.78
N SER A 224 10.70 -5.29 11.05
CA SER A 224 12.05 -5.55 11.55
C SER A 224 12.82 -4.26 11.78
N ARG A 225 13.39 -4.09 12.98
CA ARG A 225 14.30 -2.97 13.28
C ARG A 225 15.55 -2.98 12.41
N VAL A 226 15.99 -4.17 11.98
CA VAL A 226 17.12 -4.32 11.06
C VAL A 226 16.86 -3.57 9.74
N TRP A 227 15.60 -3.49 9.27
CA TRP A 227 15.29 -2.72 8.07
C TRP A 227 15.47 -1.22 8.27
N GLU A 228 15.17 -0.69 9.45
CA GLU A 228 15.43 0.71 9.79
C GLU A 228 16.93 0.99 9.88
N GLU A 229 17.68 0.11 10.54
CA GLU A 229 19.14 0.20 10.68
C GLU A 229 19.85 0.12 9.32
N GLN A 230 19.31 -0.68 8.39
CA GLN A 230 19.79 -0.76 7.01
C GLN A 230 19.40 0.44 6.14
N GLY A 231 18.67 1.42 6.69
CA GLY A 231 18.23 2.60 5.96
C GLY A 231 17.23 2.27 4.85
N LYS A 232 16.42 1.21 5.00
CA LYS A 232 15.37 0.88 4.04
C LYS A 232 14.35 2.02 3.94
N ALA A 233 13.69 2.06 2.79
CA ALA A 233 12.57 2.97 2.56
C ALA A 233 11.26 2.18 2.42
N VAL A 234 10.14 2.89 2.49
CA VAL A 234 8.80 2.36 2.26
C VAL A 234 8.17 3.02 1.04
N GLY A 235 7.56 2.23 0.18
CA GLY A 235 6.73 2.68 -0.93
C GLY A 235 5.27 2.76 -0.51
N VAL A 236 4.70 3.96 -0.51
CA VAL A 236 3.28 4.23 -0.24
C VAL A 236 2.57 4.51 -1.55
N SER A 237 1.60 3.69 -1.93
CA SER A 237 0.85 3.89 -3.17
C SER A 237 0.03 5.18 -3.12
N LEU A 238 0.29 6.09 -4.07
CA LEU A 238 -0.48 7.31 -4.29
C LEU A 238 -1.60 7.09 -5.32
N SER A 239 -1.35 6.18 -6.25
CA SER A 239 -2.29 5.69 -7.26
C SER A 239 -1.81 4.35 -7.78
N LEU A 240 -2.53 3.73 -8.72
CA LEU A 240 -2.03 2.53 -9.40
C LEU A 240 -0.68 2.73 -10.10
N PHE A 241 -0.33 3.98 -10.44
CA PHE A 241 0.81 4.34 -11.31
C PHE A 241 1.96 5.03 -10.57
N GLU A 242 1.73 5.44 -9.32
CA GLU A 242 2.66 6.30 -8.59
C GLU A 242 2.75 5.87 -7.12
N SER A 243 3.98 5.78 -6.62
CA SER A 243 4.28 5.49 -5.22
C SER A 243 5.19 6.56 -4.62
N LEU A 244 4.91 6.98 -3.40
CA LEU A 244 5.77 7.87 -2.61
C LEU A 244 6.77 7.03 -1.81
N ILE A 245 8.06 7.32 -1.97
CA ILE A 245 9.14 6.63 -1.25
C ILE A 245 9.54 7.44 -0.01
N LEU A 246 9.21 6.94 1.18
CA LEU A 246 9.58 7.57 2.45
C LEU A 246 10.70 6.78 3.14
N PRO A 247 11.63 7.43 3.86
CA PRO A 247 12.50 6.72 4.79
C PRO A 247 11.67 5.90 5.78
N LEU A 248 12.05 4.64 6.02
CA LEU A 248 11.28 3.78 6.93
C LEU A 248 11.27 4.36 8.36
N SER A 249 12.36 5.01 8.77
CA SER A 249 12.52 5.65 10.09
C SER A 249 11.47 6.71 10.41
N CYS A 250 10.92 7.42 9.41
CA CYS A 250 9.88 8.42 9.64
C CYS A 250 8.47 7.88 9.42
N PHE A 251 8.32 6.69 8.82
CA PHE A 251 7.02 6.19 8.37
C PHE A 251 6.01 6.05 9.52
N ARG A 252 6.44 5.51 10.66
CA ARG A 252 5.58 5.40 11.85
C ARG A 252 5.02 6.76 12.27
N ALA A 253 5.86 7.79 12.33
CA ALA A 253 5.44 9.15 12.67
C ALA A 253 4.48 9.74 11.63
N VAL A 254 4.73 9.50 10.35
CA VAL A 254 3.84 9.95 9.26
C VAL A 254 2.45 9.32 9.41
N VAL A 255 2.34 8.01 9.58
CA VAL A 255 1.02 7.35 9.69
C VAL A 255 0.30 7.76 10.97
N LEU A 256 1.02 7.92 12.09
CA LEU A 256 0.46 8.40 13.36
C LEU A 256 -0.12 9.81 13.22
N GLN A 257 0.66 10.76 12.70
CA GLN A 257 0.19 12.13 12.50
C GLN A 257 -0.95 12.21 11.47
N TYR A 258 -0.90 11.38 10.43
CA TYR A 258 -1.98 11.32 9.44
C TYR A 258 -3.25 10.83 10.10
N SER A 259 -3.17 9.74 10.85
CA SER A 259 -4.32 9.17 11.55
C SER A 259 -4.95 10.15 12.52
N ALA A 260 -4.14 10.88 13.29
CA ALA A 260 -4.61 11.90 14.23
C ALA A 260 -5.33 13.07 13.55
N ARG A 261 -4.97 13.41 12.30
CA ARG A 261 -5.55 14.53 11.55
C ARG A 261 -6.70 14.12 10.61
N ALA A 262 -6.71 12.86 10.15
CA ALA A 262 -7.65 12.38 9.16
C ALA A 262 -8.86 11.67 9.77
N TYR A 263 -8.67 10.94 10.86
CA TYR A 263 -9.73 10.12 11.43
C TYR A 263 -10.50 10.85 12.53
N PRO A 264 -11.83 10.64 12.62
CA PRO A 264 -12.59 11.00 13.80
C PRO A 264 -12.02 10.35 15.06
N SER A 265 -12.18 10.99 16.23
CA SER A 265 -11.69 10.49 17.52
C SER A 265 -12.29 9.13 17.94
N THR A 266 -13.36 8.70 17.28
CA THR A 266 -13.99 7.38 17.48
C THR A 266 -13.20 6.23 16.87
N ILE A 267 -12.35 6.49 15.87
CA ILE A 267 -11.49 5.48 15.24
C ILE A 267 -10.22 5.34 16.07
N ARG A 268 -9.95 4.13 16.57
CA ARG A 268 -8.79 3.88 17.42
C ARG A 268 -7.55 3.58 16.60
N TRP A 269 -6.44 4.24 16.94
CA TRP A 269 -5.12 3.80 16.52
C TRP A 269 -4.59 2.74 17.48
N MET A 270 -4.05 1.64 16.94
CA MET A 270 -3.42 0.59 17.73
C MET A 270 -2.09 0.18 17.11
N GLU A 271 -1.11 -0.09 17.94
CA GLU A 271 0.16 -0.66 17.51
C GLU A 271 0.33 -2.03 18.14
N VAL A 272 0.60 -3.02 17.31
CA VAL A 272 0.91 -4.36 17.78
C VAL A 272 2.40 -4.39 18.12
N SER A 273 2.73 -4.63 19.40
CA SER A 273 4.13 -4.75 19.80
C SER A 273 4.75 -6.01 19.19
N SER A 274 5.97 -5.89 18.68
CA SER A 274 6.81 -7.03 18.35
C SER A 274 7.18 -7.76 19.65
N GLN A 275 6.54 -8.89 19.93
CA GLN A 275 7.36 -10.01 20.37
C GLN A 275 8.04 -10.51 19.10
N ASP A 276 9.37 -10.48 19.07
CA ASP A 276 10.18 -10.58 17.85
C ASP A 276 9.60 -11.52 16.79
N PRO A 277 9.29 -11.04 15.57
CA PRO A 277 9.03 -11.96 14.48
C PRO A 277 10.29 -12.82 14.32
N LEU A 278 10.11 -14.15 14.41
CA LEU A 278 11.15 -15.13 14.17
C LEU A 278 11.96 -14.75 12.91
N PRO A 279 13.29 -14.98 12.89
CA PRO A 279 14.08 -14.71 11.71
C PRO A 279 13.49 -15.52 10.55
N GLN A 280 13.00 -14.83 9.52
CA GLN A 280 12.82 -15.45 8.21
C GLN A 280 14.22 -15.62 7.63
N GLU A 281 14.87 -16.69 8.05
CA GLU A 281 16.00 -17.25 7.36
C GLU A 281 15.49 -17.99 6.11
N GLN A 282 16.29 -17.87 5.05
CA GLN A 282 16.30 -18.65 3.81
C GLN A 282 15.49 -18.10 2.61
N ALA A 283 16.24 -17.58 1.64
CA ALA A 283 16.50 -18.38 0.45
C ALA A 283 17.92 -18.14 -0.07
N ALA A 284 18.57 -19.25 -0.40
CA ALA A 284 19.87 -19.39 -1.07
C ALA A 284 19.83 -18.95 -2.54
#